data_AF-A0A8H6G0W3-F1
#
_entry.id   AF-A0A8H6G0W3-F1
#
_cell.length_a   1.000
_cell.length_b   1.000
_cell.length_c   1.000
_cell.angle_alpha   90.00
_cell.angle_beta   90.00
_cell.angle_gamma   90.00
#
_symmetry.space_group_name_H-M   'P 1'
#
loop_
_entity.id
_entity.type
_entity.pdbx_description
1 polymer ?
#
loop_
_entity_poly.entity_id
_entity_poly.type
_entity_poly.pdbx_seq_one_letter_code
_entity_poly.pdbx_strand_id
1 'polypeptide(L)'
;MDRKTNRQYVAPGFLEDADDTAKTTLSLNLLGRATPPDRMIAIFEADHHFKTFAWERDPKFSANCNILNALLYAPKPGKYVAQIYKAANFLCKLWYQGEVNDKWNPSPQYSKMLLTQALVRMLELWQDGSLNGSIEHHRESAGIATYAVLTLTKLSSLPWLRTLGTDVSVAVEAGGGSVRTIMNNLLVKQEPLWIDHGKTQSLA
;
A
#
# COMPACT_ATOMS: atom_id res chain seq x y z
N MET A 1 -4.10 10.75 -40.20
CA MET A 1 -4.08 11.44 -38.89
C MET A 1 -4.26 10.38 -37.82
N ASP A 2 -3.15 9.88 -37.29
CA ASP A 2 -3.14 8.76 -36.35
C ASP A 2 -3.02 9.32 -34.92
N ARG A 3 -4.03 9.09 -34.09
CA ARG A 3 -4.05 9.53 -32.68
C ARG A 3 -3.12 8.61 -31.90
N LYS A 4 -1.81 8.92 -31.91
CA LYS A 4 -0.84 8.33 -30.99
C LYS A 4 -1.33 8.53 -29.56
N THR A 5 -1.83 7.44 -28.98
CA THR A 5 -2.14 7.33 -27.55
C THR A 5 -0.92 7.80 -26.76
N ASN A 6 -1.11 8.86 -25.98
CA ASN A 6 -0.12 9.45 -25.08
C ASN A 6 0.14 8.48 -23.92
N ARG A 7 0.86 7.38 -24.19
CA ARG A 7 1.25 6.39 -23.18
C ARG A 7 2.49 6.90 -22.48
N GLN A 8 2.38 7.20 -21.20
CA GLN A 8 3.53 7.47 -20.35
C GLN A 8 4.09 6.16 -19.83
N TYR A 9 5.40 6.03 -20.00
CA TYR A 9 6.17 4.86 -19.65
C TYR A 9 7.10 5.22 -18.49
N VAL A 10 7.18 4.36 -17.46
CA VAL A 10 8.09 4.53 -16.30
C VAL A 10 9.55 4.30 -16.72
N ALA A 11 9.75 3.38 -17.67
CA ALA A 11 11.00 3.13 -18.40
C ALA A 11 10.62 2.60 -19.81
N PRO A 12 11.52 2.59 -20.81
CA PRO A 12 11.19 2.09 -22.14
C PRO A 12 10.55 0.70 -22.10
N GLY A 13 9.28 0.60 -22.52
CA GLY A 13 8.52 -0.66 -22.51
C GLY A 13 7.71 -0.95 -21.23
N PHE A 14 7.88 -0.18 -20.15
CA PHE A 14 7.13 -0.33 -18.90
C PHE A 14 6.01 0.70 -18.80
N LEU A 15 4.78 0.22 -18.74
CA LEU A 15 3.61 1.08 -18.57
C LEU A 15 3.52 1.57 -17.13
N GLU A 16 3.03 2.79 -16.94
CA GLU A 16 2.70 3.29 -15.61
C GLU A 16 1.60 2.46 -14.93
N ASP A 17 1.81 2.17 -13.66
CA ASP A 17 0.86 1.50 -12.80
C ASP A 17 0.74 2.20 -11.44
N ALA A 18 -0.39 1.97 -10.79
CA ALA A 18 -0.73 2.63 -9.55
C ALA A 18 0.10 2.14 -8.35
N ASP A 19 0.64 0.92 -8.40
CA ASP A 19 1.44 0.35 -7.32
C ASP A 19 2.78 1.06 -7.20
N ASP A 20 3.51 1.13 -8.32
CA ASP A 20 4.80 1.83 -8.41
C ASP A 20 4.64 3.33 -8.19
N THR A 21 3.59 3.92 -8.76
CA THR A 21 3.28 5.34 -8.58
C THR A 21 3.00 5.67 -7.11
N ALA A 22 2.23 4.82 -6.41
CA ALA A 22 1.90 5.01 -5.01
C ALA A 22 3.14 4.85 -4.11
N LYS A 23 3.94 3.80 -4.32
CA LYS A 23 5.20 3.60 -3.59
C LYS A 23 6.15 4.77 -3.77
N THR A 24 6.33 5.24 -5.01
CA THR A 24 7.18 6.40 -5.31
C THR A 24 6.67 7.66 -4.61
N THR A 25 5.36 7.93 -4.68
CA THR A 25 4.73 9.08 -4.02
C THR A 25 4.92 9.03 -2.51
N LEU A 26 4.67 7.88 -1.89
CA LEU A 26 4.89 7.65 -0.47
C LEU A 26 6.35 7.89 -0.08
N SER A 27 7.30 7.28 -0.80
CA SER A 27 8.73 7.44 -0.54
C SER A 27 9.17 8.90 -0.62
N LEU A 28 8.72 9.65 -1.63
CA LEU A 28 9.04 11.07 -1.76
C LEU A 28 8.49 11.88 -0.58
N ASN A 29 7.24 11.64 -0.18
CA ASN A 29 6.64 12.33 0.97
C ASN A 29 7.36 12.01 2.29
N LEU A 30 7.74 10.75 2.51
CA LEU A 30 8.53 10.34 3.68
C LEU A 30 9.93 10.98 3.71
N LEU A 31 10.51 11.26 2.54
CA LEU A 31 11.78 11.99 2.40
C LEU A 31 11.62 13.52 2.48
N GLY A 32 10.44 14.01 2.87
CA GLY A 32 10.15 15.45 2.99
C GLY A 32 9.94 16.16 1.66
N ARG A 33 9.82 15.43 0.55
CA ARG A 33 9.50 16.00 -0.77
C ARG A 33 7.99 15.95 -0.98
N ALA A 34 7.33 17.08 -0.71
CA ALA A 34 5.89 17.23 -0.85
C ALA A 34 5.41 16.87 -2.28
N THR A 35 4.83 15.69 -2.41
CA THR A 35 4.39 15.08 -3.67
C THR A 35 2.90 14.74 -3.54
N PRO A 36 2.01 15.54 -4.14
CA PRO A 36 0.58 15.30 -4.01
C PRO A 36 0.12 14.17 -4.96
N PRO A 37 -0.82 13.31 -4.53
CA PRO A 37 -1.26 12.14 -5.29
C PRO A 37 -2.27 12.43 -6.41
N ASP A 38 -2.57 13.70 -6.73
CA ASP A 38 -3.65 14.11 -7.64
C ASP A 38 -3.63 13.37 -8.98
N ARG A 39 -2.44 13.21 -9.59
CA ARG A 39 -2.30 12.53 -10.88
C ARG A 39 -2.56 11.03 -10.80
N MET A 40 -2.10 10.38 -9.73
CA MET A 40 -2.37 8.97 -9.46
C MET A 40 -3.88 8.75 -9.33
N ILE A 41 -4.56 9.62 -8.59
CA ILE A 41 -6.02 9.58 -8.44
C ILE A 41 -6.70 9.74 -9.81
N ALA A 42 -6.33 10.77 -10.57
CA ALA A 42 -6.95 11.06 -11.87
C ALA A 42 -6.85 9.92 -12.90
N ILE A 43 -5.80 9.10 -12.83
CA ILE A 43 -5.54 7.99 -13.77
C ILE A 43 -6.17 6.68 -13.30
N PHE A 44 -6.10 6.39 -12.00
CA PHE A 44 -6.36 5.04 -11.48
C PHE A 44 -7.63 4.91 -10.63
N GLU A 45 -8.29 6.01 -10.28
CA GLU A 45 -9.54 5.97 -9.50
C GLU A 45 -10.68 5.32 -10.31
N ALA A 46 -11.39 4.40 -9.66
CA ALA A 46 -12.64 3.82 -10.13
C ALA A 46 -13.76 4.06 -9.09
N ASP A 47 -14.96 3.55 -9.35
CA ASP A 47 -16.15 3.81 -8.53
C ASP A 47 -15.96 3.41 -7.07
N HIS A 48 -15.40 2.22 -6.83
CA HIS A 48 -15.30 1.62 -5.48
C HIS A 48 -13.86 1.26 -5.06
N HIS A 49 -12.88 1.43 -5.92
CA HIS A 49 -11.48 1.03 -5.69
C HIS A 49 -10.55 1.80 -6.62
N PHE A 50 -9.26 1.49 -6.57
CA PHE A 50 -8.27 1.93 -7.55
C PHE A 50 -7.75 0.76 -8.37
N LYS A 51 -7.60 0.98 -9.68
CA LYS A 51 -7.05 -0.02 -10.61
C LYS A 51 -5.53 -0.01 -10.53
N THR A 52 -4.85 -1.15 -10.75
CA THR A 52 -3.38 -1.14 -10.86
C THR A 52 -2.96 -0.58 -12.21
N PHE A 53 -3.61 -1.00 -13.30
CA PHE A 53 -3.44 -0.39 -14.62
C PHE A 53 -4.74 0.28 -15.07
N ALA A 54 -4.67 1.36 -15.87
CA ALA A 54 -5.86 2.11 -16.28
C ALA A 54 -6.94 1.23 -16.98
N TRP A 55 -6.52 0.15 -17.65
CA TRP A 55 -7.39 -0.81 -18.35
C TRP A 55 -7.64 -2.12 -17.57
N GLU A 56 -7.14 -2.26 -16.34
CA GLU A 56 -7.35 -3.47 -15.55
C GLU A 56 -8.82 -3.63 -15.14
N ARG A 57 -9.30 -4.89 -15.14
CA ARG A 57 -10.64 -5.26 -14.69
C ARG A 57 -10.67 -5.70 -13.22
N ASP A 58 -9.63 -6.41 -12.79
CA ASP A 58 -9.58 -7.03 -11.46
C ASP A 58 -8.67 -6.22 -10.54
N PRO A 59 -9.21 -5.53 -9.52
CA PRO A 59 -8.40 -4.75 -8.61
C PRO A 59 -7.44 -5.60 -7.79
N LYS A 60 -6.32 -4.99 -7.39
CA LYS A 60 -5.31 -5.66 -6.56
C LYS A 60 -5.28 -5.11 -5.14
N PHE A 61 -5.25 -6.04 -4.19
CA PHE A 61 -5.24 -5.73 -2.77
C PHE A 61 -4.01 -4.92 -2.37
N SER A 62 -2.80 -5.38 -2.72
CA SER A 62 -1.54 -4.71 -2.40
C SER A 62 -1.44 -3.31 -3.03
N ALA A 63 -1.84 -3.16 -4.30
CA ALA A 63 -1.88 -1.86 -4.98
C ALA A 63 -2.81 -0.88 -4.28
N ASN A 64 -4.00 -1.31 -3.87
CA ASN A 64 -4.92 -0.45 -3.11
C ASN A 64 -4.36 -0.12 -1.71
N CYS A 65 -3.64 -1.04 -1.05
CA CYS A 65 -2.93 -0.73 0.19
C CYS A 65 -1.85 0.34 -0.02
N ASN A 66 -1.07 0.25 -1.10
CA ASN A 66 -0.02 1.22 -1.40
C ASN A 66 -0.60 2.59 -1.74
N ILE A 67 -1.69 2.64 -2.51
CA ILE A 67 -2.43 3.88 -2.80
C ILE A 67 -2.97 4.50 -1.51
N LEU A 68 -3.59 3.70 -0.64
CA LEU A 68 -4.07 4.19 0.66
C LEU A 68 -2.94 4.79 1.49
N ASN A 69 -1.78 4.13 1.58
CA ASN A 69 -0.61 4.70 2.25
C ASN A 69 -0.16 6.02 1.58
N ALA A 70 -0.08 6.09 0.25
CA ALA A 70 0.30 7.32 -0.44
C ALA A 70 -0.66 8.49 -0.16
N LEU A 71 -1.97 8.22 -0.07
CA LEU A 71 -2.99 9.22 0.27
C LEU A 71 -2.85 9.72 1.71
N LEU A 72 -2.64 8.80 2.67
CA LEU A 72 -2.50 9.10 4.10
C LEU A 72 -1.22 9.89 4.42
N TYR A 73 -0.16 9.71 3.62
CA TYR A 73 1.10 10.46 3.76
C TYR A 73 1.20 11.66 2.81
N ALA A 74 0.12 12.00 2.09
CA ALA A 74 0.10 13.19 1.26
C ALA A 74 0.31 14.45 2.11
N PRO A 75 0.85 15.55 1.56
CA PRO A 75 1.10 16.78 2.32
C PRO A 75 -0.15 17.39 3.00
N LYS A 76 -1.33 17.11 2.46
CA LYS A 76 -2.64 17.53 2.99
C LYS A 76 -3.64 16.38 2.87
N PRO A 77 -3.60 15.37 3.76
CA PRO A 77 -4.41 14.15 3.60
C PRO A 77 -5.92 14.44 3.68
N GLY A 78 -6.32 15.46 4.43
CA GLY A 78 -7.72 15.90 4.53
C GLY A 78 -8.37 16.35 3.20
N LYS A 79 -7.58 16.65 2.15
CA LYS A 79 -8.11 16.91 0.80
C LYS A 79 -8.65 15.64 0.14
N TYR A 80 -8.17 14.48 0.54
CA TYR A 80 -8.40 13.19 -0.12
C TYR A 80 -9.27 12.25 0.71
N VAL A 81 -10.08 12.78 1.64
CA VAL A 81 -10.90 11.99 2.56
C VAL A 81 -11.78 11.00 1.79
N ALA A 82 -12.51 11.44 0.76
CA ALA A 82 -13.36 10.53 -0.03
C ALA A 82 -12.57 9.34 -0.63
N GLN A 83 -11.37 9.59 -1.17
CA GLN A 83 -10.49 8.58 -1.73
C GLN A 83 -9.90 7.64 -0.67
N ILE A 84 -9.52 8.19 0.49
CA ILE A 84 -9.00 7.43 1.64
C ILE A 84 -10.07 6.43 2.10
N TYR A 85 -11.31 6.89 2.29
CA TYR A 85 -12.42 6.04 2.72
C TYR A 85 -12.79 5.02 1.66
N LYS A 86 -12.79 5.40 0.38
CA LYS A 86 -13.00 4.48 -0.74
C LYS A 86 -12.00 3.31 -0.68
N ALA A 87 -10.71 3.60 -0.63
CA ALA A 87 -9.67 2.56 -0.57
C ALA A 87 -9.76 1.73 0.71
N ALA A 88 -9.96 2.37 1.87
CA ALA A 88 -10.09 1.68 3.15
C ALA A 88 -11.30 0.74 3.19
N ASN A 89 -12.48 1.19 2.74
CA ASN A 89 -13.68 0.37 2.66
C ASN A 89 -13.48 -0.85 1.76
N PHE A 90 -12.89 -0.64 0.58
CA PHE A 90 -12.56 -1.73 -0.35
C PHE A 90 -11.63 -2.78 0.29
N LEU A 91 -10.54 -2.33 0.93
CA LEU A 91 -9.57 -3.21 1.57
C LEU A 91 -10.16 -3.96 2.77
N CYS A 92 -10.93 -3.28 3.62
CA CYS A 92 -11.58 -3.91 4.77
C CYS A 92 -12.60 -4.96 4.33
N LYS A 93 -13.33 -4.72 3.23
CA LYS A 93 -14.25 -5.71 2.65
C LYS A 93 -13.51 -6.96 2.19
N LEU A 94 -12.45 -6.80 1.38
CA LEU A 94 -11.66 -7.94 0.91
C LEU A 94 -10.98 -8.69 2.05
N TRP A 95 -10.46 -7.96 3.04
CA TRP A 95 -9.89 -8.55 4.25
C TRP A 95 -10.89 -9.46 4.97
N TYR A 96 -12.12 -8.97 5.18
CA TYR A 96 -13.17 -9.73 5.84
C TYR A 96 -13.58 -10.98 5.05
N GLN A 97 -13.52 -10.92 3.72
CA GLN A 97 -13.77 -12.05 2.82
C GLN A 97 -12.59 -13.04 2.73
N GLY A 98 -11.44 -12.72 3.32
CA GLY A 98 -10.22 -13.53 3.23
C GLY A 98 -9.45 -13.36 1.91
N GLU A 99 -9.83 -12.38 1.09
CA GLU A 99 -9.28 -12.12 -0.25
C GLU A 99 -8.06 -11.19 -0.20
N VAL A 100 -7.04 -11.58 0.58
CA VAL A 100 -5.84 -10.76 0.85
C VAL A 100 -4.61 -11.19 0.04
N ASN A 101 -4.74 -12.26 -0.73
CA ASN A 101 -3.65 -12.81 -1.53
C ASN A 101 -3.31 -11.86 -2.68
N ASP A 102 -2.02 -11.65 -2.90
CA ASP A 102 -1.55 -10.83 -4.00
C ASP A 102 -0.88 -11.69 -5.07
N LYS A 103 -1.05 -11.30 -6.33
CA LYS A 103 -0.43 -12.01 -7.46
C LYS A 103 1.06 -11.74 -7.57
N TRP A 104 1.52 -10.60 -7.03
CA TRP A 104 2.91 -10.19 -7.11
C TRP A 104 3.75 -10.73 -5.97
N ASN A 105 3.13 -10.96 -4.81
CA ASN A 105 3.79 -11.52 -3.64
C ASN A 105 2.96 -12.67 -3.04
N PRO A 106 3.46 -13.93 -3.07
CA PRO A 106 2.73 -15.09 -2.58
C PRO A 106 2.63 -15.10 -1.04
N SER A 107 3.38 -14.26 -0.32
CA SER A 107 3.32 -14.16 1.13
C SER A 107 2.13 -13.30 1.56
N PRO A 108 1.12 -13.86 2.25
CA PRO A 108 0.01 -13.08 2.78
C PRO A 108 0.45 -12.05 3.83
N GLN A 109 1.62 -12.25 4.45
CA GLN A 109 2.20 -11.33 5.42
C GLN A 109 2.55 -9.98 4.81
N TYR A 110 2.92 -9.94 3.52
CA TYR A 110 3.19 -8.69 2.81
C TYR A 110 1.94 -7.81 2.73
N SER A 111 0.83 -8.35 2.21
CA SER A 111 -0.46 -7.65 2.14
C SER A 111 -0.96 -7.19 3.51
N LYS A 112 -0.79 -8.06 4.53
CA LYS A 112 -1.14 -7.76 5.93
C LYS A 112 -0.35 -6.58 6.48
N MET A 113 0.97 -6.56 6.24
CA MET A 113 1.85 -5.47 6.67
C MET A 113 1.41 -4.13 6.05
N LEU A 114 1.17 -4.10 4.73
CA LEU A 114 0.77 -2.87 4.04
C LEU A 114 -0.57 -2.31 4.55
N LEU A 115 -1.56 -3.19 4.75
CA LEU A 115 -2.85 -2.79 5.31
C LEU A 115 -2.69 -2.26 6.74
N THR A 116 -1.88 -2.93 7.56
CA THR A 116 -1.62 -2.51 8.94
C THR A 116 -1.00 -1.11 8.99
N GLN A 117 0.02 -0.85 8.17
CA GLN A 117 0.67 0.46 8.09
C GLN A 117 -0.34 1.57 7.76
N ALA A 118 -1.22 1.31 6.79
CA ALA A 118 -2.28 2.25 6.42
C ALA A 118 -3.28 2.48 7.57
N LEU A 119 -3.77 1.41 8.23
CA LEU A 119 -4.77 1.52 9.28
C LEU A 119 -4.23 2.23 10.53
N VAL A 120 -2.97 1.99 10.91
CA VAL A 120 -2.30 2.75 11.99
C VAL A 120 -2.28 4.23 11.64
N ARG A 121 -1.79 4.58 10.44
CA ARG A 121 -1.68 5.98 10.03
C ARG A 121 -3.05 6.67 9.96
N MET A 122 -4.08 5.95 9.51
CA MET A 122 -5.44 6.47 9.47
C MET A 122 -5.99 6.80 10.87
N LEU A 123 -5.72 5.95 11.86
CA LEU A 123 -6.08 6.21 13.26
C LEU A 123 -5.37 7.46 13.83
N GLU A 124 -4.08 7.63 13.54
CA GLU A 124 -3.33 8.83 13.94
C GLU A 124 -3.96 10.11 13.36
N LEU A 125 -4.31 10.09 12.07
CA LEU A 125 -4.91 11.24 11.39
C LEU A 125 -6.38 11.49 11.77
N TRP A 126 -7.07 10.50 12.34
CA TRP A 126 -8.36 10.74 12.99
C TRP A 126 -8.18 11.40 14.35
N GLN A 127 -7.19 10.94 15.12
CA GLN A 127 -6.89 11.50 16.44
C GLN A 127 -6.46 12.97 16.36
N ASP A 128 -5.70 13.35 15.32
CA ASP A 128 -5.29 14.74 15.09
C ASP A 128 -6.36 15.59 14.37
N GLY A 129 -7.45 14.97 13.93
CA GLY A 129 -8.58 15.62 13.25
C GLY A 129 -8.38 15.90 11.75
N SER A 130 -7.26 15.50 11.16
CA SER A 130 -6.96 15.69 9.73
C SER A 130 -7.92 14.94 8.80
N LEU A 131 -8.57 13.89 9.30
CA LEU A 131 -9.58 13.11 8.56
C LEU A 131 -11.01 13.32 9.06
N ASN A 132 -11.28 14.35 9.87
CA ASN A 132 -12.64 14.69 10.29
C ASN A 132 -13.42 15.28 9.10
N GLY A 133 -13.99 14.37 8.28
CA GLY A 133 -14.86 14.70 7.16
C GLY A 133 -16.31 14.99 7.56
N SER A 134 -17.23 14.97 6.59
CA SER A 134 -18.67 15.18 6.82
C SER A 134 -19.33 14.03 7.61
N ILE A 135 -20.56 14.25 8.08
CA ILE A 135 -21.35 13.27 8.86
C ILE A 135 -21.50 11.90 8.15
N GLU A 136 -21.58 11.88 6.82
CA GLU A 136 -21.61 10.62 6.05
C GLU A 136 -20.31 9.81 6.19
N HIS A 137 -19.17 10.49 6.23
CA HIS A 137 -17.88 9.86 6.48
C HIS A 137 -17.83 9.27 7.90
N HIS A 138 -18.52 9.85 8.89
CA HIS A 138 -18.52 9.31 10.26
C HIS A 138 -19.16 7.92 10.38
N ARG A 139 -20.16 7.58 9.56
CA ARG A 139 -20.78 6.25 9.59
C ARG A 139 -19.87 5.18 9.01
N GLU A 140 -19.22 5.47 7.88
CA GLU A 140 -18.21 4.58 7.28
C GLU A 140 -16.96 4.49 8.15
N SER A 141 -16.62 5.58 8.87
CA SER A 141 -15.51 5.63 9.84
C SER A 141 -15.66 4.59 10.92
N ALA A 142 -16.88 4.36 11.43
CA ALA A 142 -17.10 3.40 12.51
C ALA A 142 -16.75 1.97 12.08
N GLY A 143 -17.10 1.60 10.84
CA GLY A 143 -16.74 0.30 10.26
C GLY A 143 -15.23 0.16 10.10
N ILE A 144 -14.59 1.10 9.42
CA ILE A 144 -13.13 1.08 9.19
C ILE A 144 -12.36 1.14 10.51
N ALA A 145 -12.77 1.98 11.47
CA ALA A 145 -12.16 2.05 12.79
C ALA A 145 -12.29 0.73 13.56
N THR A 146 -13.44 0.06 13.45
CA THR A 146 -13.63 -1.28 14.02
C THR A 146 -12.64 -2.28 13.40
N TYR A 147 -12.51 -2.29 12.07
CA TYR A 147 -11.52 -3.13 11.39
C TYR A 147 -10.08 -2.80 11.77
N ALA A 148 -9.74 -1.51 11.90
CA ALA A 148 -8.43 -1.05 12.33
C ALA A 148 -8.11 -1.53 13.75
N VAL A 149 -9.01 -1.29 14.70
CA VAL A 149 -8.84 -1.72 16.10
C VAL A 149 -8.76 -3.24 16.21
N LEU A 150 -9.62 -3.99 15.50
CA LEU A 150 -9.59 -5.45 15.51
C LEU A 150 -8.30 -6.01 14.89
N THR A 151 -7.86 -5.44 13.76
CA THR A 151 -6.62 -5.85 13.08
C THR A 151 -5.42 -5.59 13.98
N LEU A 152 -5.34 -4.40 14.58
CA LEU A 152 -4.26 -4.04 15.51
C LEU A 152 -4.30 -4.86 16.80
N THR A 153 -5.49 -5.12 17.35
CA THR A 153 -5.65 -5.97 18.53
C THR A 153 -5.19 -7.40 18.24
N LYS A 154 -5.54 -7.93 17.06
CA LYS A 154 -5.12 -9.27 16.65
C LYS A 154 -3.60 -9.30 16.45
N LEU A 155 -3.01 -8.27 15.83
CA LEU A 155 -1.55 -8.17 15.68
C LEU A 155 -0.85 -8.03 17.03
N SER A 156 -1.35 -7.19 17.95
CA SER A 156 -0.80 -7.02 19.30
C SER A 156 -0.95 -8.26 20.17
N SER A 157 -1.89 -9.13 19.82
CA SER A 157 -2.04 -10.45 20.47
C SER A 157 -1.04 -11.49 19.96
N LEU A 158 -0.32 -11.24 18.86
CA LEU A 158 0.66 -12.19 18.34
C LEU A 158 1.89 -12.24 19.27
N PRO A 159 2.32 -13.44 19.70
CA PRO A 159 3.44 -13.59 20.63
C PRO A 159 4.72 -12.93 20.14
N TRP A 160 4.94 -12.94 18.83
CA TRP A 160 6.11 -12.33 18.20
C TRP A 160 6.05 -10.80 18.13
N LEU A 161 4.89 -10.15 18.24
CA LEU A 161 4.83 -8.68 18.22
C LEU A 161 5.38 -8.09 19.53
N ARG A 162 5.21 -8.81 20.64
CA ARG A 162 5.78 -8.44 21.95
C ARG A 162 7.30 -8.49 21.94
N THR A 163 7.89 -9.42 21.18
CA THR A 163 9.33 -9.49 20.99
C THR A 163 9.80 -8.53 19.88
N LEU A 164 8.94 -8.24 18.88
CA LEU A 164 9.26 -7.33 17.78
C LEU A 164 9.54 -5.90 18.26
N GLY A 165 8.90 -5.40 19.31
CA GLY A 165 9.20 -4.07 19.85
C GLY A 165 10.64 -3.95 20.37
N THR A 166 11.09 -4.96 21.12
CA THR A 166 12.49 -5.09 21.56
C THR A 166 13.43 -5.39 20.39
N ASP A 167 13.05 -6.28 19.47
CA ASP A 167 13.90 -6.69 18.34
C ASP A 167 14.03 -5.59 17.28
N VAL A 168 13.00 -4.78 17.06
CA VAL A 168 13.03 -3.60 16.18
C VAL A 168 13.79 -2.46 16.85
N SER A 169 13.62 -2.22 18.15
CA SER A 169 14.44 -1.21 18.85
C SER A 169 15.91 -1.61 18.82
N VAL A 170 16.23 -2.88 19.10
CA VAL A 170 17.57 -3.45 18.98
C VAL A 170 18.04 -3.46 17.53
N ALA A 171 17.20 -3.73 16.53
CA ALA A 171 17.59 -3.72 15.11
C ALA A 171 17.67 -2.32 14.50
N VAL A 172 16.99 -1.32 15.06
CA VAL A 172 17.09 0.10 14.71
C VAL A 172 18.33 0.70 15.38
N GLU A 173 18.60 0.37 16.64
CA GLU A 173 19.85 0.71 17.35
C GLU A 173 21.06 -0.04 16.76
N ALA A 174 20.88 -1.29 16.34
CA ALA A 174 21.85 -2.09 15.58
C ALA A 174 21.66 -1.94 14.06
N GLY A 175 20.99 -0.88 13.58
CA GLY A 175 20.55 -0.65 12.20
C GLY A 175 21.64 -0.59 11.12
N GLY A 176 22.91 -0.76 11.48
CA GLY A 176 23.99 -1.04 10.53
C GLY A 176 24.34 -2.53 10.35
N GLY A 177 23.98 -3.41 11.28
CA GLY A 177 24.54 -4.77 11.40
C GLY A 177 23.59 -5.91 11.01
N SER A 178 22.38 -5.96 11.56
CA SER A 178 21.50 -7.14 11.42
C SER A 178 20.84 -7.25 10.03
N VAL A 179 20.56 -6.14 9.36
CA VAL A 179 20.13 -6.15 7.95
C VAL A 179 21.23 -6.74 7.06
N ARG A 180 22.51 -6.48 7.37
CA ARG A 180 23.64 -7.05 6.64
C ARG A 180 23.80 -8.55 6.88
N THR A 181 23.57 -9.05 8.10
CA THR A 181 23.62 -10.49 8.39
C THR A 181 22.45 -11.25 7.78
N ILE A 182 21.23 -10.70 7.81
CA ILE A 182 20.06 -11.29 7.17
C ILE A 182 20.18 -11.22 5.64
N MET A 183 20.65 -10.10 5.08
CA MET A 183 20.95 -10.01 3.64
C MET A 183 22.09 -10.95 3.23
N ASN A 184 23.17 -11.06 4.01
CA ASN A 184 24.27 -11.98 3.69
C ASN A 184 23.85 -13.46 3.74
N ASN A 185 22.92 -13.83 4.62
CA ASN A 185 22.37 -15.19 4.66
C ASN A 185 21.31 -15.44 3.58
N LEU A 186 20.55 -14.42 3.16
CA LEU A 186 19.58 -14.50 2.04
C LEU A 186 20.24 -14.38 0.65
N LEU A 187 21.45 -13.81 0.55
CA LEU A 187 22.21 -13.75 -0.70
C LEU A 187 22.68 -15.13 -1.19
N VAL A 188 22.59 -16.17 -0.36
CA VAL A 188 22.93 -17.55 -0.75
C VAL A 188 21.71 -18.31 -1.31
N LYS A 189 20.48 -17.93 -0.95
CA LYS A 189 19.23 -18.46 -1.53
C LYS A 189 18.09 -17.44 -1.38
N GLN A 190 17.93 -16.54 -2.35
CA GLN A 190 16.66 -15.83 -2.49
C GLN A 190 15.69 -16.77 -3.22
N GLU A 191 14.65 -17.24 -2.53
CA GLU A 191 13.49 -17.75 -3.24
C GLU A 191 12.80 -16.56 -3.91
N PRO A 192 12.47 -16.62 -5.21
CA PRO A 192 11.79 -15.53 -5.90
C PRO A 192 10.38 -15.38 -5.33
N LEU A 193 10.20 -14.40 -4.44
CA LEU A 193 8.91 -14.02 -3.87
C LEU A 193 8.15 -13.04 -4.77
N TRP A 194 8.75 -12.59 -5.87
CA TRP A 194 8.11 -11.71 -6.84
C TRP A 194 7.85 -12.46 -8.13
N ILE A 195 6.60 -12.42 -8.60
CA ILE A 195 6.20 -13.08 -9.84
C ILE A 195 6.32 -12.07 -10.99
N ASP A 196 7.17 -12.35 -11.98
CA ASP A 196 7.18 -11.65 -13.27
C ASP A 196 6.68 -12.58 -14.37
N HIS A 197 5.74 -12.11 -15.18
CA HIS A 197 5.26 -12.80 -16.39
C HIS A 197 5.91 -12.20 -17.63
N GLY A 198 7.23 -12.05 -17.62
CA GLY A 198 8.00 -11.75 -18.81
C GLY A 198 7.77 -12.85 -19.86
N LYS A 199 7.27 -12.47 -21.04
CA LYS A 199 7.23 -13.35 -22.21
C LYS A 199 8.64 -13.89 -22.43
N THR A 200 8.79 -15.21 -22.42
CA THR A 200 9.93 -15.92 -23.01
C THR A 200 10.03 -15.47 -24.46
N GLN A 201 10.91 -14.51 -24.75
CA GLN A 201 11.43 -14.36 -26.11
C GLN A 201 12.37 -15.54 -26.30
N SER A 202 11.90 -16.56 -27.04
CA SER A 202 12.80 -17.50 -27.68
C SER A 202 13.71 -16.71 -28.60
N LEU A 203 15.00 -16.69 -28.28
CA LEU A 203 16.03 -16.28 -29.22
C LEU A 203 15.97 -17.26 -30.38
N ALA A 204 15.60 -16.75 -31.56
CA ALA A 204 15.82 -17.39 -32.85
C ALA A 204 17.23 -17.03 -33.33
#